data_AF-A0A6C6ZQ01-F1
#
_entry.id   AF-A0A6C6ZQ01-F1
#
_cell.length_a   1.000
_cell.length_b   1.000
_cell.length_c   1.000
_cell.angle_alpha   90.00
_cell.angle_beta   90.00
_cell.angle_gamma   90.00
#
_symmetry.space_group_name_H-M   'P 1'
#
loop_
_entity.id
_entity.type
_entity.pdbx_description
1 polymer ?
#
loop_
_entity_poly.entity_id
_entity_poly.type
_entity_poly.pdbx_seq_one_letter_code
_entity_poly.pdbx_strand_id
1 'polypeptide(L)'
;MPFALLLLSGCGSSDALPDLESQRLDLSVKASDKVNPDNQKKAAPIEIRVYELKNDAAFTTADYWSLHDNDKSVLTDDLVRRDSFILRPGEEKKLRRPLNAQTTAIGVLAGYRNLAKSVWRVTYKIPEAPEKAWYSSFIPGKGKVQLEAELEQSAIVITERDK
;
A
#
# COMPACT_ATOMS: atom_id res chain seq x y z
N MET A 1 -39.22 54.25 28.53
CA MET A 1 -38.97 52.83 28.17
C MET A 1 -39.33 52.68 26.70
N PRO A 2 -38.35 52.53 25.79
CA PRO A 2 -37.96 51.19 25.30
C PRO A 2 -36.42 51.05 25.09
N PHE A 3 -35.84 49.92 25.49
CA PHE A 3 -35.50 48.74 24.66
C PHE A 3 -34.06 48.81 24.12
N ALA A 4 -33.12 48.37 24.96
CA ALA A 4 -31.73 48.15 24.60
C ALA A 4 -31.61 46.77 23.91
N LEU A 5 -31.17 46.77 22.66
CA LEU A 5 -30.88 45.55 21.89
C LEU A 5 -29.51 45.01 22.28
N LEU A 6 -29.48 43.86 22.95
CA LEU A 6 -28.28 43.06 23.18
C LEU A 6 -27.94 42.27 21.92
N LEU A 7 -26.87 42.67 21.24
CA LEU A 7 -26.26 41.89 20.15
C LEU A 7 -25.38 40.80 20.78
N LEU A 8 -25.86 39.56 20.76
CA LEU A 8 -25.04 38.38 21.03
C LEU A 8 -24.22 38.05 19.78
N SER A 9 -22.92 38.35 19.84
CA SER A 9 -21.93 37.83 18.90
C SER A 9 -21.80 36.32 19.12
N GLY A 10 -22.41 35.52 18.24
CA GLY A 10 -22.18 34.09 18.17
C GLY A 10 -20.75 33.82 17.70
N CYS A 11 -19.95 33.19 18.55
CA CYS A 11 -18.65 32.65 18.14
C CYS A 11 -18.93 31.51 17.16
N GLY A 12 -18.64 31.72 15.88
CA GLY A 12 -18.65 30.64 14.89
C GLY A 12 -17.56 29.65 15.24
N SER A 13 -17.93 28.52 15.84
CA SER A 13 -17.07 27.34 15.85
C SER A 13 -16.92 26.91 14.40
N SER A 14 -15.76 27.19 13.81
CA SER A 14 -15.35 26.50 12.60
C SER A 14 -15.26 25.01 12.96
N ASP A 15 -16.30 24.24 12.64
CA ASP A 15 -16.22 22.79 12.58
C ASP A 15 -15.17 22.48 11.50
N ALA A 16 -13.90 22.45 11.92
CA ALA A 16 -12.88 21.75 11.17
C ALA A 16 -13.38 20.31 11.09
N LEU A 17 -13.90 19.94 9.91
CA LEU A 17 -14.18 18.56 9.57
C LEU A 17 -13.00 17.72 10.06
N PRO A 18 -13.24 16.64 10.83
CA PRO A 18 -12.15 15.79 11.26
C PRO A 18 -11.42 15.35 10.00
N ASP A 19 -10.10 15.59 9.97
CA ASP A 19 -9.21 15.06 8.95
C ASP A 19 -9.62 13.59 8.75
N LEU A 20 -10.07 13.25 7.55
CA LEU A 20 -10.45 11.88 7.21
C LEU A 20 -9.19 11.06 7.39
N GLU A 21 -9.01 10.50 8.58
CA GLU A 21 -7.79 9.87 9.07
C GLU A 21 -7.24 8.91 8.01
N SER A 22 -6.28 9.39 7.24
CA SER A 22 -5.66 8.57 6.20
C SER A 22 -4.96 7.40 6.89
N GLN A 23 -5.40 6.17 6.58
CA GLN A 23 -4.75 4.98 7.10
C GLN A 23 -3.25 5.03 6.75
N ARG A 24 -2.40 4.56 7.67
CA ARG A 24 -0.95 4.59 7.50
C ARG A 24 -0.45 3.22 7.05
N LEU A 25 0.29 3.18 5.95
CA LEU A 25 1.03 2.01 5.52
C LEU A 25 2.35 1.90 6.27
N ASP A 26 2.64 0.73 6.83
CA ASP A 26 3.96 0.26 7.24
C ASP A 26 4.22 -1.08 6.57
N LEU A 27 4.78 -1.05 5.36
CA LEU A 27 5.13 -2.23 4.57
C LEU A 27 6.62 -2.50 4.66
N SER A 28 6.99 -3.69 5.11
CA SER A 28 8.34 -4.23 4.90
C SER A 28 8.34 -5.12 3.66
N VAL A 29 9.32 -4.93 2.79
CA VAL A 29 9.56 -5.76 1.61
C VAL A 29 10.94 -6.38 1.76
N LYS A 30 11.01 -7.70 1.88
CA LYS A 30 12.25 -8.41 2.21
C LYS A 30 12.58 -9.46 1.16
N ALA A 31 13.79 -9.41 0.64
CA ALA A 31 14.32 -10.44 -0.24
C ALA A 31 14.94 -11.57 0.59
N SER A 32 14.50 -12.83 0.38
CA SER A 32 15.16 -13.96 1.02
C SER A 32 16.57 -14.14 0.46
N ASP A 33 17.45 -14.81 1.20
CA ASP A 33 18.82 -15.09 0.76
C ASP A 33 18.90 -15.97 -0.49
N LYS A 34 17.77 -16.61 -0.86
CA LYS A 34 17.63 -17.51 -2.01
C LYS A 34 16.78 -16.92 -3.13
N VAL A 35 16.43 -15.63 -3.05
CA VAL A 35 15.54 -14.97 -4.00
C VAL A 35 16.07 -15.07 -5.43
N ASN A 36 15.14 -15.20 -6.38
CA ASN A 36 15.37 -15.04 -7.82
C ASN A 36 16.61 -15.77 -8.38
N PRO A 37 16.73 -17.11 -8.21
CA PRO A 37 17.95 -17.81 -8.57
C PRO A 37 18.23 -17.86 -10.09
N ASP A 38 19.50 -17.80 -10.44
CA ASP A 38 20.00 -18.01 -11.80
C ASP A 38 19.94 -19.50 -12.24
N ASN A 39 20.42 -19.81 -13.45
CA ASN A 39 20.39 -21.19 -13.98
C ASN A 39 21.30 -22.13 -13.19
N GLN A 40 22.25 -21.59 -12.44
CA GLN A 40 23.16 -22.29 -11.55
C GLN A 40 22.63 -22.35 -10.10
N LYS A 41 21.38 -21.92 -9.88
CA LYS A 41 20.72 -21.83 -8.57
C LYS A 41 21.34 -20.79 -7.62
N LYS A 42 22.13 -19.85 -8.13
CA LYS A 42 22.69 -18.76 -7.34
C LYS A 42 21.65 -17.64 -7.19
N ALA A 43 21.38 -17.20 -5.96
CA ALA A 43 20.48 -16.09 -5.71
C ALA A 43 20.95 -14.81 -6.43
N ALA A 44 19.99 -14.04 -6.96
CA ALA A 44 20.27 -12.84 -7.73
C ALA A 44 19.37 -11.69 -7.29
N PRO A 45 19.76 -10.43 -7.56
CA PRO A 45 18.90 -9.28 -7.30
C PRO A 45 17.54 -9.40 -8.00
N ILE A 46 16.52 -8.77 -7.43
CA ILE A 46 15.15 -8.77 -7.95
C ILE A 46 14.60 -7.34 -7.98
N GLU A 47 13.93 -6.97 -9.07
CA GLU A 47 13.16 -5.73 -9.14
C GLU A 47 11.79 -5.93 -8.50
N ILE A 48 11.37 -4.98 -7.68
CA ILE A 48 10.07 -4.94 -7.05
C ILE A 48 9.38 -3.62 -7.39
N ARG A 49 8.09 -3.71 -7.69
CA ARG A 49 7.20 -2.57 -7.75
C ARG A 49 6.06 -2.73 -6.77
N VAL A 50 5.81 -1.67 -6.00
CA VAL A 50 4.69 -1.58 -5.07
C VAL A 50 3.72 -0.53 -5.59
N TYR A 51 2.45 -0.91 -5.67
CA TYR A 51 1.38 -0.09 -6.21
C TYR A 51 0.35 0.20 -5.12
N GLU A 52 -0.04 1.46 -4.98
CA GLU A 52 -1.29 1.83 -4.33
C GLU A 52 -2.35 1.96 -5.42
N LEU A 53 -3.48 1.27 -5.25
CA LEU A 53 -4.51 1.10 -6.27
C LEU A 53 -5.89 1.52 -5.74
N LYS A 54 -6.68 2.19 -6.60
CA LYS A 54 -8.12 2.45 -6.35
C LYS A 54 -8.98 1.23 -6.64
N ASN A 55 -8.53 0.39 -7.58
CA ASN A 55 -9.10 -0.90 -7.92
C ASN A 55 -7.97 -1.80 -8.41
N ASP A 56 -7.98 -3.06 -8.01
CA ASP A 56 -6.94 -4.03 -8.36
C ASP A 56 -7.33 -4.98 -9.49
N ALA A 57 -8.53 -4.84 -10.07
CA ALA A 57 -9.01 -5.74 -11.12
C ALA A 57 -8.10 -5.73 -12.35
N ALA A 58 -7.76 -4.55 -12.89
CA ALA A 58 -6.83 -4.43 -14.01
C ALA A 58 -5.44 -4.96 -13.65
N PHE A 59 -4.95 -4.61 -12.44
CA PHE A 59 -3.68 -5.10 -11.93
C PHE A 59 -3.63 -6.62 -11.81
N THR A 60 -4.73 -7.27 -11.42
CA THR A 60 -4.83 -8.72 -11.19
C THR A 60 -5.08 -9.52 -12.47
N THR A 61 -5.53 -8.89 -13.54
CA THR A 61 -5.85 -9.57 -14.79
C THR A 61 -4.79 -9.38 -15.88
N ALA A 62 -4.03 -8.28 -15.82
CA ALA A 62 -2.97 -7.99 -16.78
C ALA A 62 -1.85 -9.05 -16.76
N ASP A 63 -1.16 -9.23 -17.89
CA ASP A 63 0.08 -10.02 -17.93
C ASP A 63 1.27 -9.23 -17.33
N TYR A 64 2.37 -9.92 -17.08
CA TYR A 64 3.56 -9.34 -16.47
C TYR A 64 4.15 -8.19 -17.31
N TRP A 65 4.26 -8.36 -18.63
CA TRP A 65 4.92 -7.39 -19.50
C TRP A 65 4.10 -6.12 -19.63
N SER A 66 2.79 -6.24 -19.74
CA SER A 66 1.86 -5.12 -19.68
C SER A 66 2.07 -4.27 -18.42
N LEU A 67 2.19 -4.90 -17.24
CA LEU A 67 2.46 -4.17 -15.99
C LEU A 67 3.91 -3.66 -15.89
N HIS A 68 4.89 -4.41 -16.38
CA HIS A 68 6.30 -4.04 -16.28
C HIS A 68 6.67 -2.87 -17.21
N ASP A 69 6.17 -2.89 -18.44
CA ASP A 69 6.54 -1.91 -19.45
C ASP A 69 5.57 -0.73 -19.50
N ASN A 70 4.28 -0.96 -19.20
CA ASN A 70 3.21 -0.02 -19.48
C ASN A 70 2.20 0.15 -18.32
N ASP A 71 2.62 -0.02 -17.06
CA ASP A 71 1.76 0.08 -15.87
C ASP A 71 0.77 1.27 -15.90
N LYS A 72 1.23 2.47 -16.25
CA LYS A 72 0.37 3.67 -16.34
C LYS A 72 -0.76 3.53 -17.34
N SER A 73 -0.50 2.94 -18.50
CA SER A 73 -1.52 2.75 -19.54
C SER A 73 -2.48 1.61 -19.20
N VAL A 74 -2.00 0.58 -18.51
CA VAL A 74 -2.80 -0.58 -18.11
C VAL A 74 -3.73 -0.22 -16.95
N LEU A 75 -3.21 0.51 -15.97
CA LEU A 75 -3.92 0.82 -14.73
C LEU A 75 -4.70 2.13 -14.83
N THR A 76 -4.30 3.07 -15.69
CA THR A 76 -5.00 4.33 -15.94
C THR A 76 -5.32 5.08 -14.63
N ASP A 77 -6.60 5.32 -14.35
CA ASP A 77 -7.08 6.01 -13.17
C ASP A 77 -7.04 5.16 -11.89
N ASP A 78 -6.85 3.84 -12.01
CA ASP A 78 -6.72 2.94 -10.86
C ASP A 78 -5.36 3.09 -10.15
N LEU A 79 -4.34 3.61 -10.84
CA LEU A 79 -3.01 3.82 -10.24
C LEU A 79 -2.98 5.10 -9.38
N VAL A 80 -2.84 4.95 -8.07
CA VAL A 80 -2.66 6.07 -7.14
C VAL A 80 -1.18 6.44 -7.01
N ARG A 81 -0.35 5.42 -6.74
CA ARG A 81 1.09 5.59 -6.52
C ARG A 81 1.82 4.33 -6.93
N ARG A 82 3.08 4.49 -7.36
CA ARG A 82 4.02 3.41 -7.62
C ARG A 82 5.39 3.72 -7.02
N ASP A 83 5.95 2.75 -6.31
CA ASP A 83 7.37 2.68 -5.96
C ASP A 83 8.05 1.59 -6.78
N SER A 84 9.31 1.80 -7.15
CA SER A 84 10.11 0.82 -7.88
C SER A 84 11.53 0.80 -7.32
N PHE A 85 12.04 -0.38 -7.01
CA PHE A 85 13.38 -0.55 -6.45
C PHE A 85 13.91 -1.97 -6.70
N ILE A 86 15.20 -2.17 -6.49
CA ILE A 86 15.86 -3.47 -6.59
C ILE A 86 16.33 -3.86 -5.20
N LEU A 87 16.15 -5.13 -4.84
CA LEU A 87 16.73 -5.73 -3.64
C LEU A 87 17.75 -6.80 -4.02
N ARG A 88 18.89 -6.81 -3.32
CA ARG A 88 19.81 -7.95 -3.32
C ARG A 88 19.29 -9.04 -2.37
N PRO A 89 19.75 -10.30 -2.51
CA PRO A 89 19.44 -11.35 -1.55
C PRO A 89 19.76 -10.90 -0.12
N GLY A 90 18.79 -11.06 0.79
CA GLY A 90 18.89 -10.66 2.20
C GLY A 90 18.57 -9.18 2.50
N GLU A 91 18.38 -8.33 1.48
CA GLU A 91 18.04 -6.92 1.70
C GLU A 91 16.55 -6.72 2.04
N GLU A 92 16.28 -5.67 2.84
CA GLU A 92 14.94 -5.24 3.24
C GLU A 92 14.72 -3.76 2.89
N LYS A 93 13.52 -3.43 2.40
CA LYS A 93 13.06 -2.06 2.21
C LYS A 93 11.77 -1.81 2.99
N LYS A 94 11.73 -0.72 3.76
CA LYS A 94 10.54 -0.28 4.49
C LYS A 94 9.88 0.90 3.79
N LEU A 95 8.58 0.82 3.55
CA LEU A 95 7.73 1.90 3.03
C LEU A 95 6.76 2.31 4.13
N ARG A 96 6.91 3.55 4.63
CA ARG A 96 6.11 4.09 5.75
C ARG A 96 5.53 5.44 5.39
N ARG A 97 4.21 5.53 5.23
CA ARG A 97 3.52 6.77 4.81
C ARG A 97 2.01 6.70 5.02
N PRO A 98 1.30 7.85 5.07
CA PRO A 98 -0.15 7.85 4.89
C PRO A 98 -0.52 7.32 3.50
N LEU A 99 -1.57 6.50 3.46
CA LEU A 99 -2.22 6.08 2.23
C LEU A 99 -3.07 7.22 1.68
N ASN A 100 -3.23 7.27 0.36
CA ASN A 100 -4.26 8.12 -0.22
C ASN A 100 -5.65 7.60 0.22
N ALA A 101 -6.61 8.50 0.45
CA ALA A 101 -7.98 8.13 0.80
C ALA A 101 -8.69 7.28 -0.27
N GLN A 102 -8.21 7.32 -1.52
CA GLN A 102 -8.71 6.51 -2.63
C GLN A 102 -8.01 5.15 -2.74
N THR A 103 -6.96 4.86 -1.96
CA THR A 103 -6.24 3.59 -2.02
C THR A 103 -7.07 2.49 -1.34
N THR A 104 -7.54 1.52 -2.11
CA THR A 104 -8.30 0.37 -1.62
C THR A 104 -7.48 -0.93 -1.64
N ALA A 105 -6.34 -0.95 -2.34
CA ALA A 105 -5.48 -2.12 -2.43
C ALA A 105 -4.01 -1.75 -2.57
N ILE A 106 -3.14 -2.64 -2.07
CA ILE A 106 -1.71 -2.66 -2.35
C ILE A 106 -1.43 -3.79 -3.34
N GLY A 107 -0.82 -3.47 -4.48
CA GLY A 107 -0.26 -4.46 -5.40
C GLY A 107 1.24 -4.58 -5.23
N VAL A 108 1.78 -5.79 -5.26
CA VAL A 108 3.23 -6.04 -5.34
C VAL A 108 3.52 -6.86 -6.58
N LEU A 109 4.47 -6.38 -7.38
CA LEU A 109 4.98 -7.04 -8.59
C LEU A 109 6.46 -7.32 -8.39
N ALA A 110 6.89 -8.54 -8.68
CA ALA A 110 8.29 -8.96 -8.54
C ALA A 110 8.82 -9.55 -9.85
N GLY A 111 9.96 -9.05 -10.31
CA GLY A 111 10.61 -9.47 -11.55
C GLY A 111 11.40 -10.77 -11.41
N TYR A 112 10.70 -11.87 -11.09
CA TYR A 112 11.32 -13.20 -11.08
C TYR A 112 11.80 -13.58 -12.48
N ARG A 113 12.99 -14.17 -12.56
CA ARG A 113 13.58 -14.64 -13.80
C ARG A 113 12.79 -15.75 -14.48
N ASN A 114 12.12 -16.60 -13.69
CA ASN A 114 11.24 -17.66 -14.20
C ASN A 114 9.78 -17.39 -13.81
N LEU A 115 9.16 -16.42 -14.47
CA LEU A 115 7.77 -16.00 -14.22
C LEU A 115 6.78 -17.16 -14.28
N ALA A 116 6.96 -18.10 -15.22
CA ALA A 116 6.05 -19.24 -15.40
C ALA A 116 6.01 -20.20 -14.20
N LYS A 117 7.02 -20.17 -13.34
CA LYS A 117 7.10 -20.99 -12.11
C LYS A 117 7.03 -20.16 -10.84
N SER A 118 6.65 -18.89 -10.96
CA SER A 118 6.64 -17.97 -9.83
C SER A 118 5.28 -17.33 -9.58
N VAL A 119 4.98 -17.08 -8.30
CA VAL A 119 3.95 -16.12 -7.91
C VAL A 119 4.59 -14.74 -7.92
N TRP A 120 4.55 -14.07 -9.09
CA TRP A 120 5.20 -12.79 -9.34
C TRP A 120 4.32 -11.57 -9.05
N ARG A 121 3.06 -11.78 -8.67
CA ARG A 121 2.10 -10.74 -8.32
C ARG A 121 1.25 -11.17 -7.14
N VAL A 122 1.07 -10.26 -6.19
CA VAL A 122 0.10 -10.38 -5.10
C VAL A 122 -0.60 -9.06 -4.86
N THR A 123 -1.80 -9.13 -4.30
CA THR A 123 -2.60 -7.97 -3.90
C THR A 123 -3.04 -8.14 -2.46
N TYR A 124 -3.06 -7.04 -1.72
CA TYR A 124 -3.64 -6.96 -0.38
C TYR A 124 -4.73 -5.89 -0.37
N LYS A 125 -5.94 -6.26 0.04
CA LYS A 125 -7.06 -5.32 0.18
C LYS A 125 -6.89 -4.51 1.46
N ILE A 126 -6.94 -3.19 1.33
CA ILE A 126 -6.93 -2.31 2.49
C ILE A 126 -8.26 -2.49 3.24
N PRO A 127 -8.24 -2.85 4.54
CA PRO A 127 -9.45 -2.93 5.34
C PRO A 127 -10.10 -1.56 5.44
N GLU A 128 -11.42 -1.49 5.36
CA GLU A 128 -12.15 -0.23 5.49
C GLU A 128 -11.82 0.45 6.84
N ALA A 129 -11.64 1.77 6.79
CA ALA A 129 -11.50 2.54 8.02
C ALA A 129 -12.83 2.46 8.81
N PRO A 130 -12.78 2.26 10.14
CA PRO A 130 -13.99 2.18 10.94
C PRO A 130 -14.80 3.50 10.85
N GLU A 131 -16.10 3.37 10.67
CA GLU A 131 -17.08 4.45 10.40
C GLU A 131 -17.04 5.62 11.40
N LYS A 132 -16.59 5.38 12.65
CA LYS A 132 -16.56 6.39 13.72
C LYS A 132 -15.12 6.78 14.08
N ALA A 133 -14.62 7.81 13.39
CA ALA A 133 -13.26 8.35 13.54
C ALA A 133 -12.90 8.80 14.97
N TRP A 134 -13.87 9.18 15.80
CA TRP A 134 -13.62 9.71 17.15
C TRP A 134 -13.06 8.68 18.15
N TYR A 135 -13.21 7.37 17.90
CA TYR A 135 -12.57 6.33 18.72
C TYR A 135 -11.13 6.02 18.29
N SER A 136 -10.74 6.36 17.06
CA SER A 136 -9.41 6.07 16.50
C SER A 136 -8.30 6.75 17.30
N SER A 137 -8.57 7.95 17.83
CA SER A 137 -7.64 8.75 18.63
C SER A 137 -7.31 8.14 20.00
N PHE A 138 -8.12 7.20 20.50
CA PHE A 138 -7.96 6.60 21.83
C PHE A 138 -7.52 5.13 21.80
N ILE A 139 -7.32 4.53 20.61
CA ILE A 139 -6.94 3.12 20.48
C ILE A 139 -5.57 2.97 19.78
N PRO A 140 -4.53 2.54 20.50
CA PRO A 140 -3.21 2.32 19.90
C PRO A 140 -3.28 1.32 18.73
N GLY A 141 -2.79 1.74 17.57
CA GLY A 141 -2.66 0.92 16.38
C GLY A 141 -3.87 0.86 15.45
N LYS A 142 -5.03 1.44 15.77
CA LYS A 142 -6.11 1.60 14.78
C LYS A 142 -5.65 2.52 13.63
N GLY A 143 -6.05 2.21 12.40
CA GLY A 143 -5.64 2.95 11.20
C GLY A 143 -4.24 2.62 10.66
N LYS A 144 -3.51 1.67 11.25
CA LYS A 144 -2.22 1.18 10.72
C LYS A 144 -2.43 -0.10 9.92
N VAL A 145 -1.99 -0.08 8.66
CA VAL A 145 -1.89 -1.25 7.78
C VAL A 145 -0.43 -1.71 7.84
N GLN A 146 -0.18 -2.78 8.60
CA GLN A 146 1.17 -3.32 8.82
C GLN A 146 1.34 -4.59 8.03
N LEU A 147 2.21 -4.54 7.03
CA LEU A 147 2.43 -5.63 6.08
C LEU A 147 3.89 -6.04 6.07
N GLU A 148 4.10 -7.31 5.76
CA GLU A 148 5.39 -7.87 5.35
C GLU A 148 5.19 -8.61 4.04
N ALA A 149 5.98 -8.26 3.03
CA ALA A 149 6.05 -8.93 1.75
C ALA A 149 7.42 -9.60 1.64
N GLU A 150 7.45 -10.92 1.78
CA GLU A 150 8.65 -11.73 1.66
C GLU A 150 8.77 -12.26 0.23
N LEU A 151 9.88 -11.94 -0.42
CA LEU A 151 10.22 -12.37 -1.77
C LEU A 151 11.05 -13.65 -1.61
N GLU A 152 10.36 -14.77 -1.69
CA GLU A 152 10.97 -16.09 -1.64
C GLU A 152 11.64 -16.45 -2.95
N GLN A 153 12.20 -17.66 -3.05
CA GLN A 153 12.88 -18.15 -4.26
C GLN A 153 12.03 -17.98 -5.54
N SER A 154 10.71 -18.19 -5.45
CA SER A 154 9.78 -18.12 -6.59
C SER A 154 8.37 -17.66 -6.20
N ALA A 155 8.20 -16.94 -5.10
CA ALA A 155 6.88 -16.45 -4.72
C ALA A 155 6.98 -15.21 -3.85
N ILE A 156 6.06 -14.27 -4.06
CA ILE A 156 5.77 -13.24 -3.07
C ILE A 156 4.81 -13.84 -2.04
N VAL A 157 5.14 -13.73 -0.77
CA VAL A 157 4.25 -14.05 0.35
C VAL A 157 3.96 -12.75 1.08
N ILE A 158 2.67 -12.40 1.22
CA ILE A 158 2.24 -11.19 1.94
C ILE A 158 1.50 -11.59 3.21
N THR A 159 1.89 -11.02 4.34
CA THR A 159 1.29 -11.25 5.65
C THR A 159 1.00 -9.93 6.35
N GLU A 160 -0.05 -9.93 7.18
CA GLU A 160 -0.25 -8.88 8.16
C GLU A 160 0.70 -9.11 9.33
N ARG A 161 1.39 -8.06 9.79
CA ARG A 161 2.19 -8.14 11.01
C ARG A 161 1.26 -7.93 12.20
N ASP A 162 1.16 -8.94 13.05
CA ASP A 162 0.45 -8.83 14.33
C ASP A 162 1.01 -7.68 15.17
N LYS A 163 0.10 -7.00 15.88
CA LYS A 163 0.39 -5.81 16.70
C LYS A 163 1.02 -6.14 18.04
#